data_AF-A0A838KSX0-F1
#
_entry.id   AF-A0A838KSX0-F1
#
_cell.length_a   1.000
_cell.length_b   1.000
_cell.length_c   1.000
_cell.angle_alpha   90.00
_cell.angle_beta   90.00
_cell.angle_gamma   90.00
#
_symmetry.space_group_name_H-M   'P 1'
#
loop_
_entity.id
_entity.type
_entity.pdbx_description
1 polymer ?
#
loop_
_entity_poly.entity_id
_entity_poly.type
_entity_poly.pdbx_seq_one_letter_code
_entity_poly.pdbx_strand_id
1 'polypeptide(L)'
;MKILAVHNRYQRPGGEDQVFLDETTLLETRNHRVLRYEVRNEQVKHMSRLTLAKDTVWNTSAYRELKALIRRERPDVVHFHNTLPLVSPAGYYAARAEGVPVIQTLHNYRLLCPVALFFRDGRVCEDCMGKAVPWPGVVHGCYRGSRAASGVIATMLTVHRALRTWTEMVDVYVALTEFARNKFIEGG
;
A
#
# COMPACT_ATOMS: atom_id res chain seq x y z
N MET A 1 -6.61 21.66 8.44
CA MET A 1 -7.33 20.45 7.93
C MET A 1 -7.11 19.29 8.88
N LYS A 2 -8.02 18.32 8.88
CA LYS A 2 -7.93 17.06 9.60
C LYS A 2 -7.53 15.94 8.63
N ILE A 3 -6.39 15.31 8.86
CA ILE A 3 -5.81 14.31 7.97
C ILE A 3 -5.76 12.98 8.69
N LEU A 4 -6.24 11.91 8.07
CA LEU A 4 -6.02 10.55 8.55
C LEU A 4 -4.86 9.92 7.78
N ALA A 5 -3.69 9.84 8.40
CA ALA A 5 -2.52 9.20 7.85
C ALA A 5 -2.55 7.69 8.16
N VAL A 6 -2.43 6.85 7.14
CA VAL A 6 -2.55 5.39 7.23
C VAL A 6 -1.24 4.74 6.84
N HIS A 7 -0.71 3.89 7.73
CA HIS A 7 0.57 3.24 7.48
C HIS A 7 0.65 1.84 8.08
N ASN A 8 1.22 0.91 7.32
CA ASN A 8 1.58 -0.41 7.79
C ASN A 8 3.07 -0.46 8.11
N ARG A 9 3.39 -0.57 9.41
CA ARG A 9 4.78 -0.57 9.86
C ARG A 9 5.49 -1.85 9.49
N TYR A 10 6.71 -1.72 8.96
CA TYR A 10 7.56 -2.88 8.75
C TYR A 10 7.97 -3.53 10.09
N GLN A 11 8.36 -4.81 10.03
CA GLN A 11 8.90 -5.51 11.22
C GLN A 11 10.24 -4.94 11.67
N ARG A 12 10.98 -4.34 10.74
CA ARG A 12 12.21 -3.59 10.99
C ARG A 12 12.01 -2.21 10.37
N PRO A 13 12.21 -1.12 11.12
CA PRO A 13 12.05 0.22 10.58
C PRO A 13 12.83 0.41 9.29
N GLY A 14 12.15 0.88 8.24
CA GLY A 14 12.73 1.23 6.96
C GLY A 14 12.55 2.71 6.63
N GLY A 15 13.08 3.16 5.49
CA GLY A 15 12.98 4.56 5.06
C GLY A 15 11.53 5.06 4.94
N GLU A 16 10.62 4.19 4.49
CA GLU A 16 9.19 4.50 4.41
C GLU A 16 8.55 4.78 5.78
N ASP A 17 9.00 4.12 6.85
CA ASP A 17 8.54 4.42 8.22
C ASP A 17 9.03 5.80 8.67
N GLN A 18 10.27 6.17 8.32
CA GLN A 18 10.82 7.49 8.65
C GLN A 18 10.11 8.60 7.89
N VAL A 19 9.87 8.44 6.59
CA VAL A 19 9.13 9.43 5.78
C VAL A 19 7.71 9.63 6.33
N PHE A 20 7.02 8.55 6.72
CA PHE A 20 5.70 8.67 7.37
C PHE A 20 5.76 9.52 8.64
N LEU A 21 6.75 9.30 9.50
CA LEU A 21 6.92 10.09 10.72
C LEU A 21 7.22 11.55 10.40
N ASP A 22 8.20 11.82 9.55
CA ASP A 22 8.64 13.16 9.19
C ASP A 22 7.52 13.96 8.53
N GLU A 23 6.79 13.37 7.57
CA GLU A 23 5.70 14.03 6.87
C GLU A 23 4.53 14.35 7.81
N THR A 24 4.13 13.39 8.64
CA THR A 24 3.03 13.61 9.58
C THR A 24 3.38 14.65 10.65
N THR A 25 4.62 14.66 11.15
CA THR A 25 5.11 15.71 12.05
C THR A 25 5.17 17.06 11.36
N LEU A 26 5.66 17.13 10.12
CA LEU A 26 5.70 18.38 9.35
C LEU A 26 4.29 18.96 9.19
N LEU A 27 3.30 18.14 8.84
CA LEU A 27 1.89 18.57 8.74
C LEU A 27 1.37 19.14 10.07
N GLU A 28 1.70 18.51 11.20
CA GLU A 28 1.32 19.01 12.53
C GLU A 28 1.96 20.37 12.83
N THR A 29 3.24 20.57 12.50
CA THR A 29 3.92 21.87 12.67
C THR A 29 3.32 22.97 11.80
N ARG A 30 2.55 22.61 10.75
CA ARG A 30 1.80 23.52 9.88
C ARG A 30 0.32 23.63 10.26
N ASN A 31 -0.03 23.35 11.52
CA ASN A 31 -1.39 23.48 12.08
C ASN A 31 -2.44 22.55 11.43
N HIS A 32 -2.02 21.44 10.83
CA HIS A 32 -2.95 20.37 10.47
C HIS A 32 -3.16 19.43 11.66
N ARG A 33 -4.39 18.93 11.84
CA ARG A 33 -4.70 17.88 12.82
C ARG A 33 -4.47 16.53 12.17
N VAL A 34 -3.41 15.83 12.55
CA VAL A 34 -3.08 14.52 11.98
C VAL A 34 -3.53 13.40 12.93
N LEU A 35 -4.36 12.51 12.43
CA LEU A 35 -4.70 11.23 13.06
C LEU A 35 -3.86 10.15 12.38
N ARG A 36 -3.22 9.28 13.15
CA ARG A 36 -2.42 8.16 12.62
C ARG A 36 -3.16 6.86 12.86
N TYR A 37 -3.43 6.10 11.79
CA TYR A 37 -3.86 4.70 11.85
C TYR A 37 -2.69 3.83 11.43
N GLU A 38 -2.13 3.10 12.40
CA GLU A 38 -0.92 2.34 12.20
C GLU A 38 -1.15 0.89 12.56
N VAL A 39 -0.89 -0.01 11.60
CA VAL A 39 -0.94 -1.44 11.85
C VAL A 39 0.48 -1.95 12.03
N ARG A 40 0.72 -2.67 13.14
CA ARG A 40 2.01 -3.29 13.40
C ARG A 40 2.00 -4.74 12.92
N ASN A 41 2.95 -5.07 12.04
CA ASN A 41 3.15 -6.42 11.51
C ASN A 41 3.63 -7.45 12.55
N GLU A 42 3.69 -7.11 13.84
CA GLU A 42 3.94 -8.08 14.93
C GLU A 42 2.83 -9.11 15.02
N GLN A 43 1.58 -8.72 14.76
CA GLN A 43 0.42 -9.61 14.72
C GLN A 43 0.55 -10.71 13.66
N VAL A 44 1.29 -10.45 12.57
CA VAL A 44 1.54 -11.43 11.49
C VAL A 44 2.24 -12.68 12.00
N LYS A 45 3.07 -12.59 13.05
CA LYS A 45 3.79 -13.74 13.61
C LYS A 45 2.84 -14.80 14.19
N HIS A 46 1.64 -14.41 14.58
CA HIS A 46 0.63 -15.28 15.19
C HIS A 46 -0.50 -15.68 14.21
N MET A 47 -0.46 -15.17 12.97
CA MET A 47 -1.48 -15.48 11.97
C MET A 47 -1.11 -16.73 11.18
N SER A 48 -2.12 -17.52 10.82
CA SER A 48 -1.93 -18.58 9.83
C SER A 48 -1.51 -17.97 8.49
N ARG A 49 -0.69 -18.69 7.71
CA ARG A 49 -0.25 -18.24 6.37
C ARG A 49 -1.45 -17.97 5.44
N LEU A 50 -2.53 -18.75 5.60
CA LEU A 50 -3.76 -18.59 4.82
C LEU A 50 -4.50 -17.29 5.19
N THR A 51 -4.64 -17.00 6.49
CA THR A 51 -5.25 -15.76 6.97
C THR A 51 -4.47 -14.56 6.46
N LEU A 52 -3.14 -14.57 6.60
CA LEU A 52 -2.28 -13.51 6.08
C LEU A 52 -2.43 -13.33 4.57
N ALA A 53 -2.49 -14.43 3.81
CA ALA A 53 -2.66 -14.39 2.37
C ALA A 53 -4.00 -13.75 1.98
N LYS A 54 -5.09 -14.16 2.64
CA LYS A 54 -6.42 -13.58 2.44
C LYS A 54 -6.43 -12.09 2.77
N ASP A 55 -5.91 -11.71 3.93
CA ASP A 55 -5.93 -10.32 4.39
C ASP A 55 -5.02 -9.43 3.54
N THR A 56 -3.94 -9.99 2.96
CA THR A 56 -3.10 -9.28 1.99
C THR A 56 -3.89 -8.86 0.74
N VAL A 57 -4.77 -9.74 0.25
CA VAL A 57 -5.64 -9.42 -0.89
C VAL A 57 -6.76 -8.48 -0.43
N TRP A 58 -7.45 -8.83 0.66
CA TRP A 58 -8.55 -8.02 1.19
C TRP A 58 -8.74 -8.25 2.69
N ASN A 59 -8.34 -7.26 3.51
CA ASN A 59 -8.55 -7.32 4.95
C ASN A 59 -9.89 -6.68 5.34
N THR A 60 -10.85 -7.53 5.73
CA THR A 60 -12.17 -7.08 6.17
C THR A 60 -12.15 -6.38 7.53
N SER A 61 -11.23 -6.75 8.42
CA SER A 61 -11.07 -6.07 9.72
C SER A 61 -10.60 -4.65 9.52
N ALA A 62 -9.53 -4.47 8.74
CA ALA A 62 -8.98 -3.15 8.42
C ALA A 62 -10.01 -2.25 7.73
N TYR A 63 -10.80 -2.80 6.78
CA TYR A 63 -11.91 -2.06 6.17
C TYR A 63 -12.91 -1.55 7.20
N ARG A 64 -13.39 -2.42 8.11
CA ARG A 64 -14.39 -2.04 9.13
C ARG A 64 -13.85 -1.03 10.12
N GLU A 65 -12.61 -1.24 10.59
CA GLU A 65 -11.93 -0.36 11.53
C GLU A 65 -11.70 1.03 10.94
N LEU A 66 -11.12 1.11 9.73
CA LEU A 66 -10.90 2.38 9.04
C LEU A 66 -12.23 3.07 8.74
N LYS A 67 -13.25 2.35 8.27
CA LYS A 67 -14.56 2.94 7.99
C LYS A 67 -15.18 3.54 9.25
N ALA A 68 -15.15 2.82 10.37
CA ALA A 68 -15.65 3.31 11.65
C ALA A 68 -14.84 4.52 12.17
N LEU A 69 -13.52 4.50 12.01
CA LEU A 69 -12.64 5.61 12.36
C LEU A 69 -12.94 6.85 11.52
N ILE A 70 -13.03 6.71 10.19
CA ILE A 70 -13.33 7.80 9.25
C ILE A 70 -14.70 8.39 9.55
N ARG A 71 -15.72 7.56 9.80
CA ARG A 71 -17.06 8.03 10.17
C ARG A 71 -17.08 8.85 11.46
N ARG A 72 -16.34 8.39 12.48
CA ARG A 72 -16.27 9.05 13.79
C ARG A 72 -15.49 10.36 13.69
N GLU A 73 -14.34 10.32 13.04
CA GLU A 73 -13.40 11.42 13.04
C GLU A 73 -13.67 12.45 11.94
N ARG A 74 -14.32 12.05 10.84
CA ARG A 74 -14.59 12.89 9.67
C ARG A 74 -13.35 13.65 9.20
N PRO A 75 -12.25 12.95 8.84
CA PRO A 75 -11.09 13.62 8.26
C PRO A 75 -11.45 14.25 6.90
N ASP A 76 -10.76 15.34 6.57
CA ASP A 76 -10.90 16.02 5.26
C ASP A 76 -10.26 15.17 4.14
N VAL A 77 -9.25 14.36 4.48
CA VAL A 77 -8.53 13.49 3.54
C VAL A 77 -7.91 12.28 4.27
N VAL A 78 -7.81 11.15 3.58
CA VAL A 78 -7.04 9.98 4.04
C VAL A 78 -5.78 9.83 3.20
N HIS A 79 -4.62 9.79 3.85
CA HIS A 79 -3.31 9.74 3.18
C HIS A 79 -2.60 8.43 3.52
N PHE A 80 -2.41 7.58 2.53
CA PHE A 80 -1.81 6.25 2.66
C PHE A 80 -0.34 6.27 2.26
N HIS A 81 0.50 5.58 3.06
CA HIS A 81 1.91 5.37 2.79
C HIS A 81 2.17 3.91 2.43
N ASN A 82 1.92 3.00 3.38
CA ASN A 82 2.01 1.56 3.17
C ASN A 82 0.67 0.88 3.46
N THR A 83 0.16 0.11 2.51
CA THR A 83 -1.03 -0.73 2.75
C THR A 83 -0.68 -2.20 3.04
N LEU A 84 0.54 -2.65 2.73
CA LEU A 84 0.87 -4.07 2.75
C LEU A 84 1.42 -4.52 4.12
N PRO A 85 1.02 -5.72 4.64
CA PRO A 85 -0.03 -6.62 4.15
C PRO A 85 -1.40 -6.40 4.79
N LEU A 86 -1.47 -5.81 5.98
CA LEU A 86 -2.65 -5.84 6.86
C LEU A 86 -3.66 -4.71 6.63
N VAL A 87 -3.26 -3.52 6.19
CA VAL A 87 -4.25 -2.49 5.79
C VAL A 87 -4.97 -2.97 4.53
N SER A 88 -4.20 -3.54 3.59
CA SER A 88 -4.60 -3.99 2.26
C SER A 88 -5.23 -2.86 1.42
N PRO A 89 -5.54 -3.10 0.14
CA PRO A 89 -6.27 -2.10 -0.64
C PRO A 89 -7.70 -1.84 -0.13
N ALA A 90 -8.21 -2.67 0.79
CA ALA A 90 -9.50 -2.45 1.44
C ALA A 90 -9.57 -1.12 2.22
N GLY A 91 -8.43 -0.57 2.63
CA GLY A 91 -8.36 0.76 3.24
C GLY A 91 -8.88 1.89 2.33
N TYR A 92 -8.58 1.85 1.03
CA TYR A 92 -9.10 2.85 0.08
C TYR A 92 -10.62 2.76 -0.03
N TYR A 93 -11.15 1.55 -0.12
CA TYR A 93 -12.60 1.33 -0.17
C TYR A 93 -13.30 1.81 1.11
N ALA A 94 -12.65 1.73 2.28
CA ALA A 94 -13.20 2.28 3.51
C ALA A 94 -13.33 3.81 3.44
N ALA A 95 -12.32 4.50 2.90
CA ALA A 95 -12.37 5.96 2.71
C ALA A 95 -13.42 6.38 1.67
N ARG A 96 -13.44 5.69 0.51
CA ARG A 96 -14.44 5.94 -0.54
C ARG A 96 -15.87 5.70 -0.07
N ALA A 97 -16.09 4.68 0.76
CA ALA A 97 -17.42 4.39 1.32
C ALA A 97 -17.95 5.49 2.25
N GLU A 98 -17.08 6.34 2.80
CA GLU A 98 -17.46 7.50 3.63
C GLU A 98 -17.29 8.82 2.86
N GLY A 99 -17.03 8.78 1.55
CA GLY A 99 -16.91 9.97 0.70
C GLY A 99 -15.68 10.83 0.97
N VAL A 100 -14.65 10.29 1.62
CA VAL A 100 -13.43 11.03 1.94
C VAL A 100 -12.38 10.83 0.85
N PRO A 101 -11.77 11.92 0.31
CA PRO A 101 -10.70 11.84 -0.68
C PRO A 101 -9.50 11.02 -0.20
N VAL A 102 -8.86 10.34 -1.15
CA VAL A 102 -7.73 9.41 -0.92
C VAL A 102 -6.47 9.89 -1.61
N ILE A 103 -5.39 10.00 -0.85
CA ILE A 103 -4.03 10.26 -1.34
C ILE A 103 -3.16 9.02 -1.07
N GLN A 104 -2.31 8.64 -2.02
CA GLN A 104 -1.29 7.59 -1.83
C GLN A 104 0.12 8.10 -2.18
N THR A 105 1.06 8.01 -1.24
CA THR A 105 2.48 8.24 -1.52
C THR A 105 3.15 6.98 -2.03
N LEU A 106 3.81 7.05 -3.19
CA LEU A 106 4.44 5.92 -3.86
C LEU A 106 5.91 5.77 -3.43
N HIS A 107 6.14 5.11 -2.29
CA HIS A 107 7.48 4.89 -1.74
C HIS A 107 8.34 3.88 -2.51
N ASN A 108 7.68 2.97 -3.23
CA ASN A 108 8.31 1.86 -3.91
C ASN A 108 7.41 1.36 -5.05
N TYR A 109 7.88 0.44 -5.89
CA TYR A 109 7.17 -0.03 -7.09
C TYR A 109 6.16 -1.16 -6.82
N ARG A 110 5.60 -1.27 -5.60
CA ARG A 110 4.74 -2.42 -5.21
C ARG A 110 3.54 -2.59 -6.13
N LEU A 111 2.92 -1.51 -6.60
CA LEU A 111 1.74 -1.59 -7.48
C LEU A 111 2.07 -2.20 -8.86
N LEU A 112 3.34 -2.22 -9.23
CA LEU A 112 3.83 -2.74 -10.51
C LEU A 112 4.56 -4.09 -10.35
N CYS A 113 5.24 -4.30 -9.22
CA CYS A 113 6.17 -5.41 -9.03
C CYS A 113 6.03 -6.07 -7.65
N PRO A 114 5.95 -7.42 -7.56
CA PRO A 114 5.82 -8.13 -6.28
C PRO A 114 6.93 -7.87 -5.26
N VAL A 115 8.16 -7.57 -5.70
CA VAL A 115 9.28 -7.23 -4.79
C VAL A 115 9.36 -5.73 -4.48
N ALA A 116 8.64 -4.90 -5.25
CA ALA A 116 8.58 -3.44 -5.12
C ALA A 116 9.87 -2.66 -5.45
N LEU A 117 10.88 -3.30 -6.05
CA LEU A 117 12.20 -2.67 -6.28
C LEU A 117 12.56 -2.46 -7.75
N PHE A 118 11.91 -3.17 -8.70
CA PHE A 118 12.39 -3.29 -10.10
C PHE A 118 13.89 -3.63 -10.20
N PHE A 119 14.35 -4.48 -9.28
CA PHE A 119 15.73 -4.90 -9.21
C PHE A 119 15.79 -6.38 -8.86
N ARG A 120 16.60 -7.14 -9.60
CA ARG A 120 16.81 -8.58 -9.39
C ARG A 120 18.21 -8.94 -9.90
N ASP A 121 18.94 -9.76 -9.16
CA ASP A 121 20.25 -10.29 -9.55
C ASP A 121 21.28 -9.21 -9.97
N GLY A 122 21.35 -8.11 -9.22
CA GLY A 122 22.33 -7.05 -9.45
C GLY A 122 22.02 -6.11 -10.62
N ARG A 123 20.84 -6.24 -11.26
CA ARG A 123 20.42 -5.42 -12.40
C ARG A 123 18.99 -4.92 -12.28
N VAL A 124 18.69 -3.86 -13.03
CA VAL A 124 17.32 -3.39 -13.25
C VAL A 124 16.50 -4.52 -13.88
N CYS A 125 15.29 -4.73 -13.37
CA CYS A 125 14.39 -5.80 -13.79
C CYS A 125 12.96 -5.27 -13.87
N GLU A 126 12.44 -5.19 -15.10
CA GLU A 126 11.09 -4.70 -15.39
C GLU A 126 10.20 -5.82 -15.95
N ASP A 127 10.58 -7.10 -15.79
CA ASP A 127 9.85 -8.25 -16.34
C ASP A 127 8.36 -8.29 -15.95
N CYS A 128 7.98 -7.73 -14.80
CA CYS A 128 6.58 -7.69 -14.33
C CYS A 128 5.78 -6.51 -14.87
N MET A 129 6.46 -5.50 -15.43
CA MET A 129 5.87 -4.25 -15.87
C MET A 129 4.95 -4.45 -17.06
N GLY A 130 3.83 -3.72 -17.09
CA GLY A 130 2.80 -3.82 -18.13
C GLY A 130 2.03 -5.15 -18.18
N LYS A 131 2.36 -6.14 -17.34
CA LYS A 131 1.65 -7.43 -17.32
C LYS A 131 0.45 -7.35 -16.39
N ALA A 132 -0.73 -7.76 -16.87
CA ALA A 132 -1.94 -7.87 -16.04
C ALA A 132 -1.69 -8.71 -14.78
N VAL A 133 -1.05 -9.88 -14.96
CA VAL A 133 -0.53 -10.72 -13.88
C VAL A 133 1.00 -10.61 -13.83
N PRO A 134 1.61 -10.14 -12.73
CA PRO A 134 3.06 -10.03 -12.60
C PRO A 134 3.70 -11.39 -12.26
N TRP A 135 3.42 -12.41 -13.09
CA TRP A 135 3.83 -13.80 -12.89
C TRP A 135 5.35 -14.03 -12.88
N PRO A 136 6.22 -13.23 -13.56
CA PRO A 136 7.66 -13.45 -13.45
C PRO A 136 8.13 -13.33 -11.99
N GLY A 137 7.59 -12.37 -11.23
CA GLY A 137 7.89 -12.23 -9.80
C GLY A 137 7.56 -13.48 -8.98
N VAL A 138 6.55 -14.25 -9.40
CA VAL A 138 6.17 -15.53 -8.77
C VAL A 138 7.15 -16.63 -9.14
N VAL A 139 7.49 -16.77 -10.42
CA VAL A 139 8.44 -17.79 -10.91
C VAL A 139 9.80 -17.64 -10.22
N HIS A 140 10.25 -16.41 -10.05
CA HIS A 140 11.53 -16.07 -9.42
C HIS A 140 11.45 -15.97 -7.89
N GLY A 141 10.26 -16.09 -7.28
CA GLY A 141 10.10 -15.98 -5.83
C GLY A 141 10.58 -14.64 -5.26
N CYS A 142 10.41 -13.55 -6.00
CA CYS A 142 11.06 -12.27 -5.69
C CYS A 142 10.67 -11.68 -4.33
N TYR A 143 9.48 -12.00 -3.82
CA TYR A 143 9.07 -11.58 -2.48
C TYR A 143 9.54 -12.59 -1.43
N ARG A 144 10.50 -12.17 -0.59
CA ARG A 144 11.08 -12.96 0.52
C ARG A 144 11.64 -14.32 0.10
N GLY A 145 12.12 -14.45 -1.15
CA GLY A 145 12.66 -15.71 -1.67
C GLY A 145 11.62 -16.83 -1.81
N SER A 146 10.32 -16.52 -1.77
CA SER A 146 9.24 -17.50 -1.74
C SER A 146 8.29 -17.32 -2.91
N ARG A 147 8.15 -18.36 -3.74
CA ARG A 147 7.16 -18.40 -4.83
C ARG A 147 5.74 -18.25 -4.31
N ALA A 148 5.41 -18.93 -3.21
CA ALA A 148 4.08 -18.86 -2.60
C ALA A 148 3.77 -17.43 -2.10
N ALA A 149 4.70 -16.81 -1.37
CA ALA A 149 4.50 -15.44 -0.89
C ALA A 149 4.44 -14.43 -2.04
N SER A 150 5.26 -14.61 -3.08
CA SER A 150 5.21 -13.80 -4.30
C SER A 150 3.88 -13.98 -5.04
N GLY A 151 3.34 -15.19 -5.05
CA GLY A 151 2.02 -15.52 -5.59
C GLY A 151 0.90 -14.73 -4.90
N VAL A 152 0.92 -14.63 -3.57
CA VAL A 152 -0.06 -13.83 -2.82
C VAL A 152 -0.04 -12.36 -3.26
N ILE A 153 1.15 -11.76 -3.37
CA ILE A 153 1.29 -10.36 -3.82
C ILE A 153 0.83 -10.21 -5.28
N ALA A 154 1.21 -11.14 -6.16
CA ALA A 154 0.78 -11.12 -7.55
C ALA A 154 -0.74 -11.25 -7.69
N THR A 155 -1.39 -12.09 -6.86
CA THR A 155 -2.85 -12.21 -6.80
C THR A 155 -3.49 -10.90 -6.35
N MET A 156 -2.99 -10.29 -5.26
CA MET A 156 -3.49 -8.99 -4.80
C MET A 156 -3.41 -7.94 -5.91
N LEU A 157 -2.26 -7.82 -6.58
CA LEU A 157 -2.07 -6.86 -7.68
C LEU A 157 -3.02 -7.14 -8.85
N THR A 158 -3.17 -8.41 -9.23
CA THR A 158 -4.05 -8.82 -10.33
C THR A 158 -5.51 -8.50 -10.03
N VAL A 159 -6.00 -8.86 -8.83
CA VAL A 159 -7.37 -8.58 -8.39
C VAL A 159 -7.64 -7.08 -8.40
N HIS A 160 -6.74 -6.27 -7.82
CA HIS A 160 -6.96 -4.84 -7.70
C HIS A 160 -6.76 -4.05 -9.00
N ARG A 161 -6.02 -4.60 -9.97
CA ARG A 161 -6.05 -4.10 -11.35
C ARG A 161 -7.38 -4.39 -12.03
N ALA A 162 -7.90 -5.61 -11.90
CA ALA A 162 -9.20 -5.98 -12.48
C ALA A 162 -10.36 -5.17 -11.87
N LEU A 163 -10.30 -4.87 -10.56
CA LEU A 163 -11.25 -4.01 -9.87
C LEU A 163 -11.01 -2.51 -10.09
N ARG A 164 -9.99 -2.14 -10.88
CA ARG A 164 -9.59 -0.75 -11.14
C ARG A 164 -9.33 0.07 -9.87
N THR A 165 -8.90 -0.59 -8.80
CA THR A 165 -8.71 0.04 -7.48
C THR A 165 -7.75 1.23 -7.57
N TRP A 166 -6.65 1.08 -8.31
CA TRP A 166 -5.61 2.11 -8.42
C TRP A 166 -6.06 3.32 -9.25
N THR A 167 -7.02 3.15 -10.16
CA THR A 167 -7.51 4.26 -10.99
C THR A 167 -8.80 4.89 -10.47
N GLU A 168 -9.58 4.16 -9.65
CA GLU A 168 -10.93 4.59 -9.23
C GLU A 168 -11.05 4.88 -7.72
N MET A 169 -10.15 4.34 -6.88
CA MET A 169 -10.24 4.48 -5.43
C MET A 169 -9.21 5.46 -4.83
N VAL A 170 -8.24 5.92 -5.64
CA VAL A 170 -7.22 6.90 -5.24
C VAL A 170 -7.42 8.16 -6.05
N ASP A 171 -7.58 9.30 -5.38
CA ASP A 171 -7.82 10.58 -6.05
C ASP A 171 -6.49 11.25 -6.47
N VAL A 172 -5.43 11.10 -5.66
CA VAL A 172 -4.10 11.67 -5.95
C VAL A 172 -2.97 10.72 -5.56
N TYR A 173 -1.97 10.62 -6.44
CA TYR A 173 -0.71 9.95 -6.16
C TYR A 173 0.42 10.97 -5.94
N VAL A 174 1.21 10.76 -4.89
CA VAL A 174 2.46 11.50 -4.64
C VAL A 174 3.63 10.60 -4.99
N ALA A 175 4.32 10.90 -6.09
CA ALA A 175 5.57 10.22 -6.45
C ALA A 175 6.77 10.98 -5.89
N LEU A 176 7.76 10.25 -5.37
CA LEU A 176 8.94 10.86 -4.72
C LEU A 176 9.95 11.44 -5.72
N THR A 177 9.90 11.00 -6.99
CA THR A 177 10.76 11.49 -8.07
C THR A 177 10.01 11.47 -9.40
N GLU A 178 10.45 12.29 -10.36
CA GLU A 178 9.94 12.23 -11.73
C GLU A 178 10.20 10.87 -12.39
N PHE A 179 11.32 10.22 -12.07
CA PHE A 179 11.60 8.87 -12.57
C PHE A 179 10.54 7.87 -12.09
N ALA A 180 10.25 7.84 -10.79
CA ALA A 180 9.22 6.96 -10.24
C ALA A 180 7.85 7.29 -10.84
N ARG A 181 7.50 8.58 -10.92
CA ARG A 181 6.27 9.06 -11.55
C ARG A 181 6.12 8.51 -12.97
N ASN A 182 7.14 8.67 -13.81
CA ASN A 182 7.13 8.19 -15.19
C ASN A 182 6.99 6.66 -15.26
N LYS A 183 7.63 5.91 -14.35
CA LYS A 183 7.48 4.45 -14.28
C LYS A 183 6.08 4.00 -13.90
N PHE A 184 5.39 4.72 -13.02
CA PHE A 184 3.99 4.45 -12.72
C PHE A 184 3.07 4.76 -13.90
N ILE A 185 3.31 5.86 -14.62
CA ILE A 185 2.56 6.20 -15.85
C ILE A 185 2.77 5.14 -16.94
N GLU A 186 4.02 4.69 -17.15
CA GLU A 186 4.35 3.62 -18.11
C GLU A 186 3.73 2.27 -17.68
N GLY A 187 3.53 2.07 -16.39
CA GLY A 187 2.95 0.86 -15.80
C GLY A 187 1.42 0.74 -15.90
N GLY A 188 0.72 1.82 -16.25
CA GLY A 188 -0.74 1.90 -16.33
C GLY A 188 -1.39 2.31 -15.02
#